data_AF-A0A7V1PQR7-F1
#
_entry.id   AF-A0A7V1PQR7-F1
#
_cell.length_a   1.000
_cell.length_b   1.000
_cell.length_c   1.000
_cell.angle_alpha   90.00
_cell.angle_beta   90.00
_cell.angle_gamma   90.00
#
_symmetry.space_group_name_H-M   'P 1'
#
loop_
_entity.id
_entity.type
_entity.pdbx_description
1 polymer ?
#
loop_
_entity_poly.entity_id
_entity_poly.type
_entity_poly.pdbx_seq_one_letter_code
_entity_poly.pdbx_strand_id
1 'polypeptide(L)' 'MKFFKLLTKKEPVVRGSSEFSRFFREASSREKKKVFMEVARKASADQRKVIESARAIGESR' A
#
# COMPACT_ATOMS: atom_id res chain seq x y z
N MET A 1 25.82 12.84 -17.51
CA MET A 1 24.82 11.79 -17.20
C MET A 1 23.41 12.37 -17.37
N LYS A 2 22.71 12.01 -18.45
CA LYS A 2 21.46 12.65 -18.96
C LYS A 2 20.26 11.67 -18.95
N PHE A 3 19.97 11.02 -17.81
CA PHE A 3 18.94 9.96 -17.75
C PHE A 3 17.65 10.31 -16.96
N PHE A 4 17.55 11.47 -16.32
CA PHE A 4 16.38 11.84 -15.49
C PHE A 4 15.59 13.04 -16.03
N LYS A 5 15.36 13.13 -17.34
CA LYS A 5 14.57 14.22 -17.95
C LYS A 5 13.20 13.81 -18.51
N LEU A 6 12.70 12.62 -18.17
CA LEU A 6 11.56 12.01 -18.89
C LEU A 6 10.33 11.66 -18.04
N LEU A 7 10.04 12.36 -16.94
CA LEU A 7 8.84 12.06 -16.11
C LEU A 7 8.06 13.28 -15.59
N THR A 8 8.19 14.46 -16.20
CA THR A 8 7.43 15.66 -15.78
C THR A 8 6.41 16.11 -16.83
N LYS A 9 5.45 15.25 -17.17
CA LYS A 9 4.12 15.74 -17.56
C LYS A 9 3.37 16.05 -16.27
N LYS A 10 3.40 17.31 -15.87
CA LYS A 10 2.74 17.83 -14.67
C LYS A 10 1.24 17.94 -14.95
N GLU A 11 0.52 16.83 -14.77
CA GLU A 11 -0.94 16.88 -14.63
C GLU A 11 -1.29 17.78 -13.44
N PRO A 12 -2.43 18.51 -13.45
CA PRO A 12 -2.82 19.38 -12.35
C PRO A 12 -2.98 18.51 -11.09
N VAL A 13 -1.96 18.54 -10.22
CA VAL A 13 -1.98 17.90 -8.92
C VAL A 13 -3.20 18.44 -8.19
N VAL A 14 -4.25 17.62 -8.09
CA VAL A 14 -5.48 17.93 -7.36
C VAL A 14 -5.05 18.34 -5.96
N ARG A 15 -5.14 19.63 -5.66
CA ARG A 15 -4.62 20.25 -4.42
C ARG A 15 -5.50 19.98 -3.21
N GLY A 16 -6.11 18.80 -3.13
CA GLY A 16 -6.74 18.28 -1.92
C GLY A 16 -5.82 17.22 -1.35
N SER A 17 -5.02 17.55 -0.34
CA SER A 17 -4.27 16.49 0.34
C SER A 17 -5.28 15.51 0.94
N SER A 18 -5.26 14.25 0.50
CA SER A 18 -6.11 13.22 1.09
C SER A 18 -5.91 13.15 2.60
N GLU A 19 -6.92 12.70 3.33
CA GLU A 19 -6.80 12.46 4.79
C GLU A 19 -5.61 11.56 5.10
N PHE A 20 -5.31 10.58 4.24
CA PHE A 20 -4.12 9.75 4.34
C PHE A 20 -2.83 10.55 4.16
N SER A 21 -2.77 11.45 3.17
CA SER A 21 -1.61 12.33 2.97
C SER A 21 -1.41 13.28 4.15
N ARG A 22 -2.49 13.79 4.75
CA ARG A 22 -2.44 14.62 5.96
C ARG A 22 -1.90 13.80 7.13
N PHE A 23 -2.49 12.63 7.40
CA PHE A 23 -2.02 11.69 8.42
C PHE A 23 -0.54 11.33 8.25
N PHE A 24 -0.10 11.00 7.03
CA PHE A 24 1.28 10.60 6.80
C PHE A 24 2.29 11.74 7.01
N ARG A 25 1.88 13.00 6.80
CA ARG A 25 2.72 14.16 7.10
C ARG A 25 2.75 14.47 8.59
N GLU A 26 1.59 14.49 9.24
CA GLU A 26 1.41 15.09 10.56
C GLU A 26 1.47 14.08 11.72
N ALA A 27 1.14 12.81 11.49
CA ALA A 27 1.13 11.82 12.57
C ALA A 27 2.54 11.51 13.11
N SER A 28 2.59 11.04 14.34
CA SER A 28 3.84 10.59 14.96
C SER A 28 4.37 9.30 14.31
N SER A 29 5.67 9.05 14.44
CA SER A 29 6.29 7.79 13.98
C SER A 29 5.64 6.56 14.63
N ARG A 30 5.17 6.68 15.88
CA ARG A 30 4.48 5.60 16.60
C ARG A 30 3.13 5.27 15.97
N GLU A 31 2.35 6.28 15.60
CA GLU A 31 1.05 6.09 14.95
C GLU A 31 1.21 5.52 13.54
N LYS A 32 2.16 6.04 12.76
CA LYS A 32 2.49 5.49 11.44
C LYS A 32 2.89 4.02 11.54
N LYS A 33 3.73 3.66 12.52
CA LYS A 33 4.11 2.26 12.77
C LYS A 33 2.90 1.40 13.12
N LYS A 34 1.99 1.89 13.95
CA LYS A 34 0.76 1.15 14.31
C LYS A 34 -0.08 0.84 13.07
N VAL A 35 -0.35 1.85 12.24
CA VAL A 35 -1.12 1.69 10.99
C VAL A 35 -0.41 0.73 10.03
N PHE A 36 0.90 0.89 9.85
CA PHE A 36 1.69 0.00 9.00
C PHE A 36 1.58 -1.47 9.44
N MET A 37 1.75 -1.73 10.74
CA MET A 37 1.68 -3.10 11.28
C MET A 37 0.27 -3.70 11.14
N GLU A 38 -0.76 -2.88 11.27
CA GLU A 38 -2.15 -3.31 11.09
C GLU A 38 -2.45 -3.69 9.64
N VAL A 39 -2.03 -2.84 8.69
CA VAL A 39 -2.13 -3.11 7.25
C VAL A 39 -1.35 -4.38 6.89
N ALA A 40 -0.11 -4.51 7.37
CA ALA A 40 0.72 -5.69 7.13
C ALA A 40 0.04 -6.96 7.64
N ARG A 41 -0.52 -6.93 8.86
CA ARG A 41 -1.25 -8.07 9.44
C ARG A 41 -2.45 -8.47 8.57
N LYS A 42 -3.24 -7.49 8.13
CA LYS A 42 -4.42 -7.74 7.28
C LYS A 42 -4.01 -8.31 5.92
N ALA A 43 -3.00 -7.72 5.28
CA ALA A 43 -2.47 -8.20 4.02
C ALA A 43 -1.96 -9.65 4.13
N SER A 44 -1.22 -9.99 5.18
CA SER A 44 -0.78 -11.37 5.42
C SER A 44 -1.94 -12.34 5.63
N ALA A 45 -2.99 -11.93 6.34
CA ALA A 45 -4.19 -12.76 6.52
C ALA A 45 -4.91 -13.01 5.19
N ASP A 46 -5.05 -11.98 4.36
CA ASP A 46 -5.68 -12.10 3.05
C ASP A 46 -4.85 -12.96 2.09
N GLN A 47 -3.51 -12.83 2.12
CA GLN A 47 -2.60 -13.72 1.38
C GLN A 47 -2.77 -15.19 1.76
N ARG A 48 -2.93 -15.50 3.06
CA ARG A 48 -3.16 -16.88 3.51
C ARG A 48 -4.43 -17.47 2.92
N LYS A 49 -5.53 -16.70 2.91
CA LYS A 49 -6.80 -17.13 2.30
C LYS A 49 -6.63 -17.47 0.82
N VAL A 50 -5.87 -16.66 0.08
CA VAL A 50 -5.58 -16.93 -1.34
C VAL A 50 -4.80 -18.22 -1.50
N ILE A 51 -3.78 -18.46 -0.66
CA ILE A 51 -2.98 -19.70 -0.69
C ILE A 51 -3.84 -20.92 -0.36
N GLU A 52 -4.68 -20.84 0.68
CA GLU A 52 -5.58 -21.92 1.08
C GLU A 52 -6.59 -22.24 -0.04
N SER A 53 -7.17 -21.21 -0.65
CA SER A 53 -8.09 -21.36 -1.78
C SER A 53 -7.40 -22.04 -2.97
N ALA A 54 -6.16 -21.64 -3.28
CA ALA A 54 -5.37 -22.25 -4.36
C ALA A 54 -5.04 -23.72 -4.07
N ARG A 55 -4.74 -24.08 -2.81
CA ARG A 55 -4.50 -25.48 -2.40
C ARG A 55 -5.74 -26.34 -2.55
N ALA A 56 -6.89 -25.88 -2.08
CA ALA A 56 -8.15 -26.62 -2.20
C ALA A 56 -8.52 -26.94 -3.65
N ILE A 57 -8.24 -26.02 -4.58
CA ILE A 57 -8.42 -26.24 -6.03
C ILE A 57 -7.45 -27.31 -6.56
N GLY A 58 -6.20 -27.32 -6.08
CA GLY A 58 -5.19 -28.27 -6.50
C GLY A 58 -5.43 -29.70 -6.01
N GLU A 59 -5.98 -29.86 -4.80
CA GLU A 59 -6.30 -31.18 -4.20
C GLU A 59 -7.61 -31.79 -4.72
N SER A 60 -8.46 -30.99 -5.39
CA SER A 60 -9.72 -31.44 -6.01
C SER A 60 -9.55 -31.97 -7.45
N ARG A 61 -8.30 -32.16 -7.90
CA ARG A 61 -7.94 -32.70 -9.24
C ARG A 61 -7.22 -34.03 -9.07
#